data_AF-A0A819CVM3-F1
#
_entry.id   AF-A0A819CVM3-F1
#
_cell.length_a   1.000
_cell.length_b   1.000
_cell.length_c   1.000
_cell.angle_alpha   90.00
_cell.angle_beta   90.00
_cell.angle_gamma   90.00
#
_symmetry.space_group_name_H-M   'P 1'
#
loop_
_entity.id
_entity.type
_entity.pdbx_description
1 polymer ?
#
loop_
_entity_poly.entity_id
_entity_poly.type
_entity_poly.pdbx_seq_one_letter_code
_entity_poly.pdbx_strand_id
1 'polypeptide(L)'
;LHLAVQHGHLDVVRRLLSESDIDVFTLNNKGMNCLHVLASYSRENAHLIFTILLEFYPKFPLDVQDAQGNTALLLAYKNGHGQLCRALVAAGANLSICNYDSFSIFTMPTASKALLVSILDNIPREPPWGESETCLECGTKFTITNRRHHCRHCGRVLCKRCSLNELPIMKFNLQRPVRVCQLCTDVLTHGVMAAR
;
A
#
# COMPACT_ATOMS: atom_id res chain seq x y z
N LEU A 1 21.12 -10.50 -2.09
CA LEU A 1 20.14 -9.43 -2.42
C LEU A 1 19.85 -8.47 -1.26
N HIS A 2 19.39 -8.94 -0.09
CA HIS A 2 19.02 -8.09 1.05
C HIS A 2 20.03 -6.99 1.39
N LEU A 3 21.32 -7.32 1.54
CA LEU A 3 22.36 -6.33 1.87
C LEU A 3 22.55 -5.27 0.78
N ALA A 4 22.55 -5.67 -0.50
CA ALA A 4 22.67 -4.73 -1.61
C ALA A 4 21.49 -3.75 -1.65
N VAL A 5 20.29 -4.25 -1.37
CA VAL A 5 19.05 -3.45 -1.27
C VAL A 5 19.11 -2.50 -0.06
N GLN A 6 19.51 -2.99 1.10
CA GLN A 6 19.67 -2.20 2.33
C GLN A 6 20.62 -1.02 2.15
N HIS A 7 21.70 -1.22 1.39
CA HIS A 7 22.68 -0.18 1.09
C HIS A 7 22.40 0.59 -0.20
N GLY A 8 21.26 0.37 -0.86
CA GLY A 8 20.89 1.13 -2.05
C GLY A 8 21.82 0.92 -3.26
N HIS A 9 22.53 -0.21 -3.36
CA HIS A 9 23.51 -0.47 -4.41
C HIS A 9 22.84 -0.98 -5.70
N LEU A 10 22.35 -0.04 -6.52
CA LEU A 10 21.61 -0.31 -7.76
C LEU A 10 22.31 -1.30 -8.70
N ASP A 11 23.59 -1.08 -9.01
CA ASP A 11 24.32 -1.92 -9.97
C ASP A 11 24.56 -3.34 -9.46
N VAL A 12 24.73 -3.48 -8.14
CA VAL A 12 24.85 -4.80 -7.49
C VAL A 12 23.50 -5.51 -7.52
N VAL A 13 22.41 -4.79 -7.22
CA VAL A 13 21.06 -5.36 -7.34
C VAL A 13 20.79 -5.82 -8.76
N ARG A 14 21.07 -4.98 -9.77
CA ARG A 14 20.83 -5.35 -11.18
C ARG A 14 21.60 -6.60 -11.58
N ARG A 15 22.91 -6.66 -11.29
CA ARG A 15 23.73 -7.85 -11.58
C ARG A 15 23.25 -9.10 -10.84
N LEU A 16 22.88 -8.97 -9.57
CA LEU A 16 22.32 -10.10 -8.81
C LEU A 16 21.03 -10.63 -9.44
N LEU A 17 20.16 -9.76 -9.96
CA LEU A 17 18.90 -10.19 -10.59
C LEU A 17 19.09 -10.75 -12.01
N SER A 18 20.13 -10.32 -12.75
CA SER A 18 20.33 -10.73 -14.15
C SER A 18 21.35 -11.85 -14.36
N GLU A 19 22.37 -11.94 -13.51
CA GLU A 19 23.56 -12.79 -13.73
C GLU A 19 23.73 -13.89 -12.67
N SER A 20 22.82 -14.01 -11.70
CA SER A 20 22.96 -14.99 -10.62
C SER A 20 21.67 -15.75 -10.31
N ASP A 21 21.81 -17.02 -9.92
CA ASP A 21 20.69 -17.92 -9.58
C ASP A 21 20.21 -17.72 -8.14
N ILE A 22 20.10 -16.47 -7.69
CA ILE A 22 19.61 -16.17 -6.34
C ILE A 22 18.10 -16.37 -6.26
N ASP A 23 17.63 -16.91 -5.14
CA ASP A 23 16.21 -16.85 -4.81
C ASP A 23 15.85 -15.46 -4.28
N VAL A 24 15.13 -14.70 -5.10
CA VAL A 24 14.71 -13.31 -4.81
C VAL A 24 13.58 -13.27 -3.77
N PHE A 25 12.87 -14.39 -3.56
CA PHE A 25 11.76 -14.51 -2.62
C PHE A 25 12.18 -14.96 -1.22
N THR A 26 13.46 -15.28 -1.03
CA THR A 26 14.00 -15.69 0.27
C THR A 26 13.68 -14.66 1.35
N LEU A 27 13.29 -15.16 2.53
CA LEU A 27 13.06 -14.35 3.73
C LEU A 27 14.27 -14.43 4.66
N ASN A 28 14.59 -13.33 5.34
CA ASN A 28 15.58 -13.35 6.42
C ASN A 28 14.95 -13.80 7.75
N ASN A 29 15.76 -13.81 8.83
CA ASN A 29 15.32 -14.26 10.16
C ASN A 29 14.19 -13.44 10.79
N LYS A 30 13.83 -12.28 10.22
CA LYS A 30 12.69 -11.45 10.63
C LYS A 30 11.47 -11.65 9.73
N GLY A 31 11.46 -12.67 8.87
CA GLY A 31 10.42 -12.89 7.87
C GLY A 31 10.40 -11.84 6.76
N MET A 32 11.45 -11.02 6.63
CA MET A 32 11.50 -9.95 5.64
C MET A 32 12.06 -10.44 4.32
N ASN A 33 11.34 -10.18 3.23
CA ASN A 33 11.88 -10.24 1.86
C ASN A 33 12.67 -8.96 1.51
N CYS A 34 13.19 -8.89 0.29
CA CYS A 34 13.95 -7.73 -0.18
C CYS A 34 13.15 -6.41 -0.16
N LEU A 35 11.83 -6.43 -0.41
CA LEU A 35 10.98 -5.23 -0.35
C LEU A 35 10.82 -4.68 1.07
N HIS A 36 10.69 -5.54 2.07
CA HIS A 36 10.65 -5.11 3.47
C HIS A 36 11.95 -4.41 3.87
N VAL A 37 13.09 -4.98 3.46
CA VAL A 37 14.41 -4.37 3.70
C VAL A 37 14.52 -3.02 2.99
N LEU A 38 14.09 -2.94 1.73
CA LEU A 38 14.06 -1.69 0.95
C LEU A 38 13.21 -0.62 1.65
N ALA A 39 12.03 -0.99 2.14
CA ALA A 39 11.11 -0.10 2.82
C ALA A 39 11.60 0.35 4.21
N SER A 40 12.36 -0.51 4.90
CA SER A 40 12.87 -0.26 6.26
C SER A 40 14.09 0.65 6.29
N TYR A 41 15.01 0.49 5.34
CA TYR A 41 16.32 1.13 5.34
C TYR A 41 16.50 2.13 4.20
N SER A 42 15.38 2.65 3.67
CA SER A 42 15.39 3.30 2.36
C SER A 42 16.40 4.45 2.25
N ARG A 43 16.99 4.52 1.06
CA ARG A 43 17.80 5.63 0.58
C ARG A 43 17.00 6.38 -0.50
N GLU A 44 17.48 7.54 -0.92
CA GLU A 44 16.83 8.37 -1.95
C GLU A 44 16.49 7.59 -3.24
N ASN A 45 17.26 6.53 -3.55
CA ASN A 45 17.08 5.68 -4.72
C ASN A 45 16.21 4.42 -4.50
N ALA A 46 15.49 4.30 -3.39
CA ALA A 46 14.75 3.08 -3.08
C ALA A 46 13.66 2.75 -4.12
N HIS A 47 12.99 3.77 -4.65
CA HIS A 47 12.00 3.60 -5.72
C HIS A 47 12.63 3.05 -7.01
N LEU A 48 13.89 3.38 -7.32
CA LEU A 48 14.60 2.86 -8.49
C LEU A 48 14.92 1.37 -8.33
N ILE A 49 15.35 0.95 -7.14
CA ILE A 49 15.57 -0.48 -6.83
C ILE A 49 14.26 -1.26 -7.00
N PHE A 50 13.14 -0.68 -6.56
CA PHE A 50 11.83 -1.30 -6.73
C PHE A 50 11.45 -1.44 -8.21
N THR A 51 11.68 -0.40 -9.02
CA THR A 51 11.45 -0.47 -10.48
C THR A 51 12.27 -1.59 -11.11
N ILE A 52 13.57 -1.68 -10.80
CA ILE A 52 14.45 -2.75 -11.30
C ILE A 52 13.90 -4.11 -10.88
N LEU A 53 13.48 -4.29 -9.63
CA LEU A 53 12.91 -5.56 -9.18
C LEU A 53 11.69 -5.98 -10.01
N LEU A 54 10.79 -5.04 -10.31
CA LEU A 54 9.60 -5.33 -11.13
C LEU A 54 9.90 -5.51 -12.63
N GLU A 55 10.99 -4.95 -13.15
CA GLU A 55 11.47 -5.23 -14.51
C GLU A 55 11.76 -6.73 -14.69
N PHE A 56 12.45 -7.35 -13.71
CA PHE A 56 12.80 -8.78 -13.74
C PHE A 56 11.67 -9.68 -13.22
N TYR A 57 10.91 -9.20 -12.22
CA TYR A 57 9.84 -9.96 -11.57
C TYR A 57 8.52 -9.16 -11.53
N PRO A 58 7.78 -9.06 -12.66
CA PRO A 58 6.57 -8.23 -12.75
C PRO A 58 5.44 -8.62 -11.78
N LYS A 59 5.46 -9.87 -11.29
CA LYS A 59 4.47 -10.42 -10.34
C LYS A 59 5.07 -10.63 -8.95
N PHE A 60 6.10 -9.86 -8.58
CA PHE A 60 6.69 -9.96 -7.25
C PHE A 60 5.61 -9.73 -6.16
N PRO A 61 5.56 -10.57 -5.10
CA PRO A 61 4.50 -10.49 -4.12
C PRO A 61 4.69 -9.26 -3.21
N LEU A 62 3.77 -8.29 -3.34
CA LEU A 62 3.83 -7.00 -2.65
C LEU A 62 3.26 -7.03 -1.23
N ASP A 63 2.35 -7.96 -0.99
CA ASP A 63 1.51 -8.03 0.21
C ASP A 63 2.00 -9.07 1.23
N VAL A 64 3.21 -9.60 1.05
CA VAL A 64 3.85 -10.48 2.05
C VAL A 64 3.98 -9.71 3.36
N GLN A 65 3.69 -10.38 4.47
CA GLN A 65 3.84 -9.83 5.82
C GLN A 65 5.10 -10.38 6.48
N ASP A 66 5.86 -9.50 7.14
CA ASP A 66 7.02 -9.88 7.95
C ASP A 66 6.61 -10.54 9.28
N ALA A 67 7.58 -10.85 10.15
CA ALA A 67 7.32 -11.47 11.46
C ALA A 67 6.48 -10.62 12.43
N GLN A 68 6.21 -9.34 12.12
CA GLN A 68 5.34 -8.45 12.88
C GLN A 68 4.01 -8.18 12.15
N GLY A 69 3.78 -8.82 11.00
CA GLY A 69 2.60 -8.59 10.19
C GLY A 69 2.71 -7.36 9.28
N ASN A 70 3.85 -6.67 9.23
CA ASN A 70 3.95 -5.47 8.39
C ASN A 70 4.15 -5.87 6.93
N THR A 71 3.47 -5.17 6.02
CA THR A 71 3.80 -5.21 4.59
C THR A 71 4.90 -4.20 4.27
N ALA A 72 5.56 -4.36 3.12
CA ALA A 72 6.53 -3.38 2.63
C ALA A 72 5.92 -1.96 2.50
N LEU A 73 4.64 -1.86 2.10
CA LEU A 73 3.93 -0.57 2.03
C LEU A 73 3.78 0.08 3.41
N LEU A 74 3.44 -0.69 4.44
CA LEU A 74 3.27 -0.17 5.80
C LEU A 74 4.60 0.37 6.37
N LEU A 75 5.70 -0.37 6.16
CA LEU A 75 7.04 0.04 6.58
C LEU A 75 7.48 1.32 5.85
N ALA A 76 7.27 1.39 4.53
CA ALA A 76 7.59 2.56 3.73
C ALA A 76 6.77 3.78 4.19
N TYR A 77 5.48 3.59 4.48
CA TYR A 77 4.59 4.64 4.97
C TYR A 77 5.03 5.17 6.35
N LYS A 78 5.30 4.26 7.30
CA LYS A 78 5.76 4.60 8.64
C LYS A 78 7.05 5.42 8.63
N ASN A 79 7.96 5.11 7.71
CA ASN A 79 9.23 5.80 7.55
C ASN A 79 9.15 7.05 6.66
N GLY A 80 7.97 7.39 6.12
CA GLY A 80 7.79 8.59 5.27
C GLY A 80 8.34 8.46 3.85
N HIS A 81 8.61 7.24 3.37
CA HIS A 81 9.20 6.97 2.05
C HIS A 81 8.18 7.15 0.92
N GLY A 82 7.76 8.39 0.66
CA GLY A 82 6.61 8.66 -0.21
C GLY A 82 6.76 8.23 -1.66
N GLN A 83 7.98 8.32 -2.23
CA GLN A 83 8.23 7.84 -3.61
C GLN A 83 8.04 6.32 -3.70
N LEU A 84 8.57 5.57 -2.73
CA LEU A 84 8.40 4.12 -2.67
C LEU A 84 6.94 3.73 -2.42
N CYS A 85 6.23 4.45 -1.53
CA CYS A 85 4.81 4.20 -1.27
C CYS A 85 3.97 4.34 -2.55
N ARG A 86 4.19 5.43 -3.32
CA ARG A 86 3.47 5.64 -4.59
C ARG A 86 3.80 4.56 -5.61
N ALA A 87 5.07 4.13 -5.70
CA ALA A 87 5.47 3.07 -6.60
C ALA A 87 4.82 1.72 -6.24
N LEU A 88 4.81 1.34 -4.95
CA LEU A 88 4.13 0.13 -4.46
C LEU A 88 2.63 0.14 -4.77
N VAL A 89 1.97 1.28 -4.55
CA VAL A 89 0.54 1.46 -4.84
C VAL A 89 0.25 1.40 -6.33
N ALA A 90 1.11 1.98 -7.17
CA ALA A 90 0.99 1.87 -8.62
C ALA A 90 1.17 0.43 -9.12
N ALA A 91 2.07 -0.32 -8.47
CA ALA A 91 2.24 -1.76 -8.72
C ALA A 91 1.07 -2.61 -8.21
N GLY A 92 0.14 -2.04 -7.43
CA GLY A 92 -1.07 -2.70 -6.96
C GLY A 92 -0.93 -3.32 -5.57
N ALA A 93 -0.08 -2.79 -4.70
CA ALA A 93 -0.06 -3.21 -3.30
C ALA A 93 -1.41 -2.96 -2.62
N ASN A 94 -1.82 -3.82 -1.70
CA ASN A 94 -3.06 -3.66 -0.96
C ASN A 94 -2.88 -2.66 0.19
N LEU A 95 -3.69 -1.60 0.19
CA LEU A 95 -3.61 -0.52 1.18
C LEU A 95 -4.20 -0.91 2.54
N SER A 96 -5.01 -1.97 2.58
CA SER A 96 -5.90 -2.26 3.73
C SER A 96 -5.35 -3.31 4.70
N ILE A 97 -4.21 -3.92 4.40
CA ILE A 97 -3.60 -4.95 5.26
C ILE A 97 -3.11 -4.32 6.56
N CYS A 98 -3.48 -4.94 7.67
CA CYS A 98 -3.04 -4.56 9.00
C CYS A 98 -1.91 -5.47 9.49
N ASN A 99 -0.99 -4.91 10.26
CA ASN A 99 -0.05 -5.69 11.05
C ASN A 99 -0.70 -6.31 12.29
N TYR A 100 0.07 -7.04 13.11
CA TYR A 100 -0.48 -7.68 14.32
C TYR A 100 -0.97 -6.69 15.38
N ASP A 101 -0.50 -5.44 15.34
CA ASP A 101 -1.00 -4.34 16.17
C ASP A 101 -2.24 -3.65 15.57
N SER A 102 -2.84 -4.22 14.51
CA SER A 102 -4.00 -3.67 13.79
C SER A 102 -3.74 -2.33 13.09
N PHE A 103 -2.49 -2.00 12.80
CA PHE A 103 -2.13 -0.81 12.02
C PHE A 103 -2.04 -1.09 10.52
N SER A 104 -2.69 -0.24 9.74
CA SER A 104 -2.53 -0.10 8.29
C SER A 104 -2.06 1.32 7.97
N ILE A 105 -1.83 1.66 6.70
CA ILE A 105 -1.49 3.04 6.32
C ILE A 105 -2.60 4.06 6.67
N PHE A 106 -3.83 3.59 6.95
CA PHE A 106 -4.96 4.43 7.34
C PHE A 106 -5.02 4.72 8.84
N THR A 107 -4.49 3.81 9.67
CA THR A 107 -4.59 3.87 11.14
C THR A 107 -3.24 4.12 11.83
N MET A 108 -2.13 4.00 11.10
CA MET A 108 -0.79 4.23 11.63
C MET A 108 -0.66 5.66 12.21
N PRO A 109 -0.23 5.81 13.48
CA PRO A 109 0.01 7.12 14.08
C PRO A 109 1.16 7.84 13.37
N THR A 110 0.85 8.91 12.65
CA THR A 110 1.81 9.78 11.98
C THR A 110 1.57 11.23 12.39
N ALA A 111 2.62 12.07 12.31
CA ALA A 111 2.50 13.50 12.64
C ALA A 111 1.49 14.25 11.75
N SER A 112 1.28 13.78 10.51
CA SER A 112 0.26 14.29 9.60
C SER A 112 -0.29 13.20 8.68
N LYS A 113 -1.46 13.46 8.09
CA LYS A 113 -2.07 12.60 7.05
C LYS A 113 -1.65 12.99 5.62
N ALA A 114 -0.70 13.92 5.46
CA ALA A 114 -0.30 14.44 4.14
C ALA A 114 0.22 13.35 3.21
N LEU A 115 1.01 12.40 3.73
CA LEU A 115 1.48 11.27 2.92
C LEU A 115 0.34 10.34 2.51
N LEU A 116 -0.60 10.05 3.41
CA LEU A 116 -1.76 9.21 3.10
C LEU A 116 -2.61 9.84 1.99
N VAL A 117 -2.93 11.13 2.11
CA VAL A 117 -3.66 11.87 1.08
C VAL A 117 -2.90 11.86 -0.25
N SER A 118 -1.58 12.11 -0.23
CA SER A 118 -0.74 12.04 -1.42
C SER A 118 -0.78 10.65 -2.08
N ILE A 119 -0.73 9.57 -1.29
CA ILE A 119 -0.84 8.20 -1.80
C ILE A 119 -2.21 7.97 -2.46
N LEU A 120 -3.31 8.33 -1.78
CA LEU A 120 -4.67 8.15 -2.28
C LEU A 120 -4.93 8.94 -3.57
N ASP A 121 -4.40 10.16 -3.65
CA ASP A 121 -4.50 10.99 -4.84
C ASP A 121 -3.75 10.40 -6.04
N ASN A 122 -2.65 9.66 -5.78
CA ASN A 122 -1.82 9.04 -6.80
C ASN A 122 -2.15 7.57 -7.11
N ILE A 123 -3.26 7.02 -6.60
CA ILE A 123 -3.71 5.69 -7.02
C ILE A 123 -4.07 5.75 -8.52
N PRO A 124 -3.43 4.93 -9.40
CA PRO A 124 -3.63 5.04 -10.85
C PRO A 124 -4.77 4.18 -11.39
N ARG A 125 -5.18 3.14 -10.65
CA ARG A 125 -6.24 2.20 -11.03
C ARG A 125 -6.89 1.60 -9.79
N GLU A 126 -8.01 0.92 -9.96
CA GLU A 126 -8.70 0.26 -8.84
C GLU A 126 -7.73 -0.66 -8.07
N PRO A 127 -7.52 -0.42 -6.76
CA PRO A 127 -6.61 -1.23 -5.95
C PRO A 127 -7.23 -2.59 -5.60
N PRO A 128 -6.43 -3.58 -5.18
CA PRO A 128 -6.97 -4.82 -4.63
C PRO A 128 -7.91 -4.53 -3.46
N TRP A 129 -8.98 -5.32 -3.38
CA TRP A 129 -9.92 -5.20 -2.29
C TRP A 129 -9.37 -5.83 -1.02
N GLY A 130 -9.59 -5.14 0.09
CA GLY A 130 -9.28 -5.66 1.40
C GLY A 130 -10.23 -6.77 1.85
N GLU A 131 -9.81 -7.45 2.90
CA GLU A 131 -10.61 -8.43 3.63
C GLU A 131 -10.54 -8.13 5.12
N SER A 132 -11.70 -8.13 5.79
CA SER A 132 -11.80 -7.97 7.23
C SER A 132 -13.17 -8.42 7.74
N GLU A 133 -13.20 -8.90 8.98
CA GLU A 133 -14.40 -9.21 9.75
C GLU A 133 -15.03 -7.97 10.41
N THR A 134 -14.34 -6.84 10.37
CA THR A 134 -14.79 -5.56 10.95
C THR A 134 -14.62 -4.41 9.97
N CYS A 135 -15.44 -3.37 10.13
CA CYS A 135 -15.28 -2.13 9.39
C CYS A 135 -13.91 -1.52 9.67
N LEU A 136 -13.10 -1.30 8.64
CA LEU A 136 -11.73 -0.79 8.79
C LEU A 136 -11.67 0.69 9.23
N GLU A 137 -12.81 1.38 9.31
CA GLU A 137 -12.92 2.76 9.80
C GLU A 137 -13.42 2.83 11.24
N CYS A 138 -14.53 2.14 11.56
CA CYS A 138 -15.19 2.26 12.86
C CYS A 138 -15.14 1.01 13.74
N GLY A 139 -14.48 -0.07 13.28
CA GLY A 139 -14.32 -1.32 14.03
C GLY A 139 -15.58 -2.16 14.23
N THR A 140 -16.74 -1.73 13.73
CA THR A 140 -18.00 -2.49 13.89
C THR A 140 -17.91 -3.83 13.15
N LYS A 141 -18.23 -4.93 13.83
CA LYS A 141 -18.26 -6.28 13.25
C LYS A 141 -19.30 -6.40 12.15
N PHE A 142 -18.95 -7.10 11.07
CA PHE A 142 -19.91 -7.45 10.03
C PHE A 142 -20.78 -8.62 10.47
N THR A 143 -22.05 -8.57 10.07
CA THR A 143 -23.07 -9.58 10.36
C THR A 143 -23.98 -9.74 9.14
N ILE A 144 -25.00 -10.58 9.23
CA ILE A 144 -25.98 -10.77 8.14
C ILE A 144 -26.71 -9.44 7.80
N THR A 145 -26.95 -8.59 8.79
CA THR A 145 -27.61 -7.29 8.64
C THR A 145 -26.62 -6.15 8.41
N ASN A 146 -25.43 -6.19 9.03
CA ASN A 146 -24.34 -5.24 8.78
C ASN A 146 -23.35 -5.84 7.78
N ARG A 147 -23.60 -5.65 6.48
CA ARG A 147 -22.82 -6.27 5.40
C ARG A 147 -21.53 -5.50 5.09
N ARG A 148 -20.59 -6.21 4.45
CA ARG A 148 -19.32 -5.67 3.94
C ARG A 148 -19.56 -4.83 2.69
N HIS A 149 -18.88 -3.69 2.59
CA HIS A 149 -18.83 -2.86 1.40
C HIS A 149 -17.40 -2.40 1.14
N HIS A 150 -16.98 -2.39 -0.13
CA HIS A 150 -15.64 -1.92 -0.49
C HIS A 150 -15.68 -0.49 -1.01
N CYS A 151 -14.71 0.33 -0.59
CA CYS A 151 -14.45 1.61 -1.22
C CYS A 151 -13.80 1.36 -2.58
N ARG A 152 -14.43 1.84 -3.66
CA ARG A 152 -13.94 1.64 -5.02
C ARG A 152 -12.64 2.40 -5.34
N HIS A 153 -12.29 3.38 -4.50
CA HIS A 153 -11.06 4.18 -4.66
C HIS A 153 -9.86 3.59 -3.93
N CYS A 154 -10.02 3.17 -2.67
CA CYS A 154 -8.90 2.72 -1.82
C CYS A 154 -8.94 1.23 -1.42
N GLY A 155 -9.97 0.49 -1.80
CA GLY A 155 -10.07 -0.95 -1.57
C GLY A 155 -10.49 -1.37 -0.16
N ARG A 156 -10.58 -0.45 0.81
CA ARG A 156 -10.97 -0.77 2.21
C ARG A 156 -12.36 -1.40 2.32
N VAL A 157 -12.50 -2.35 3.25
CA VAL A 157 -13.78 -2.92 3.70
C VAL A 157 -14.41 -2.06 4.78
N LEU A 158 -15.66 -1.65 4.58
CA LEU A 158 -16.38 -0.66 5.37
C LEU A 158 -17.84 -1.07 5.59
N CYS A 159 -18.45 -0.54 6.65
CA CYS A 159 -19.89 -0.64 6.84
C CYS A 159 -20.62 0.42 6.00
N LYS A 160 -21.96 0.29 5.92
CA LYS A 160 -22.81 1.24 5.20
C LYS A 160 -22.57 2.69 5.64
N ARG A 161 -22.43 2.93 6.94
CA ARG A 161 -22.24 4.28 7.52
C ARG A 161 -20.91 4.93 7.13
N CYS A 162 -19.84 4.14 6.99
CA CYS A 162 -18.50 4.66 6.65
C CYS A 162 -18.25 4.75 5.13
N SER A 163 -19.25 4.40 4.32
CA SER A 163 -19.16 4.39 2.85
C SER A 163 -20.44 4.94 2.21
N LEU A 164 -21.04 5.97 2.80
CA LEU A 164 -22.33 6.51 2.35
C LEU A 164 -22.28 7.22 1.00
N ASN A 165 -21.10 7.70 0.59
CA ASN A 165 -20.95 8.53 -0.60
C ASN A 165 -20.80 7.68 -1.87
N GLU A 166 -21.32 8.22 -2.97
CA GLU A 166 -21.14 7.66 -4.31
C GLU A 166 -20.66 8.76 -5.24
N LEU A 167 -19.52 8.54 -5.91
CA LEU A 167 -18.91 9.50 -6.83
C LEU A 167 -18.39 8.78 -8.07
N PRO A 168 -18.42 9.41 -9.25
CA PRO A 168 -17.68 8.90 -10.39
C PRO A 168 -16.17 9.01 -10.12
N ILE A 169 -15.41 7.96 -10.45
CA ILE A 169 -13.94 7.98 -10.35
C ILE A 169 -13.38 8.02 -11.77
N MET A 170 -13.32 9.23 -12.33
CA MET A 170 -12.94 9.43 -13.74
C MET A 170 -11.54 8.89 -14.05
N LYS A 171 -10.58 9.03 -13.12
CA LYS A 171 -9.22 8.46 -13.29
C LYS A 171 -9.19 6.92 -13.37
N PHE A 172 -10.25 6.24 -12.93
CA PHE A 172 -10.40 4.79 -13.08
C PHE A 172 -11.35 4.42 -14.23
N ASN A 173 -11.76 5.38 -15.06
CA ASN A 173 -12.79 5.24 -16.09
C ASN A 173 -14.16 4.78 -15.54
N LEU A 174 -14.48 5.12 -14.28
CA LEU A 174 -15.76 4.82 -13.65
C LEU A 174 -16.68 6.05 -13.73
N GLN A 175 -17.39 6.18 -14.86
CA GLN A 175 -18.27 7.33 -15.12
C GLN A 175 -19.56 7.32 -14.31
N ARG A 176 -20.05 6.13 -13.93
CA ARG A 176 -21.21 6.01 -13.04
C ARG A 176 -20.75 6.18 -11.58
N PRO A 177 -21.56 6.82 -10.73
CA PRO A 177 -21.25 6.91 -9.30
C PRO A 177 -21.00 5.53 -8.68
N VAL A 178 -19.89 5.42 -7.97
CA VAL A 178 -19.49 4.21 -7.25
C VAL A 178 -19.23 4.53 -5.79
N ARG A 179 -19.46 3.53 -4.93
CA ARG A 179 -19.27 3.65 -3.49
C ARG A 179 -17.84 4.01 -3.12
N VAL A 180 -17.69 5.06 -2.33
CA VAL A 180 -16.42 5.52 -1.77
C VAL A 180 -16.56 5.85 -0.29
N CYS A 181 -15.46 5.77 0.46
CA CYS A 181 -15.43 6.20 1.85
C CYS A 181 -15.32 7.72 1.96
N GLN A 182 -15.55 8.26 3.16
CA GLN A 182 -15.46 9.71 3.38
C GLN A 182 -14.07 10.25 3.03
N LEU A 183 -12.99 9.61 3.53
CA LEU A 183 -11.62 10.03 3.21
C LEU A 183 -11.36 10.09 1.69
N CYS A 184 -11.82 9.10 0.94
CA CYS A 184 -11.66 9.10 -0.53
C CYS A 184 -12.57 10.12 -1.21
N THR A 185 -13.73 10.45 -0.63
CA THR A 185 -14.58 11.55 -1.10
C THR A 185 -13.83 12.86 -1.00
N ASP A 186 -13.20 13.12 0.15
CA ASP A 186 -12.43 14.33 0.38
C ASP A 186 -11.24 14.42 -0.58
N VAL A 187 -10.50 13.32 -0.75
CA VAL A 187 -9.37 13.25 -1.69
C VAL A 187 -9.81 13.43 -3.14
N LEU A 188 -10.88 12.78 -3.59
CA LEU A 188 -11.36 12.88 -4.97
C LEU A 188 -11.94 14.26 -5.30
N THR A 189 -12.44 14.99 -4.29
CA THR A 189 -13.07 16.31 -4.48
C THR A 189 -12.07 17.47 -4.32
N HIS A 190 -11.13 17.34 -3.38
CA HIS A 190 -10.21 18.42 -3.00
C HIS A 190 -8.74 18.12 -3.30
N GLY A 191 -8.40 16.90 -3.74
CA GLY A 191 -7.03 16.48 -4.00
C GLY A 191 -6.14 16.58 -2.75
N VAL A 192 -4.89 16.99 -2.95
CA VAL A 192 -3.91 17.20 -1.86
C VAL A 192 -4.31 18.25 -0.83
N MET A 193 -5.30 19.11 -1.13
CA MET A 193 -5.81 20.10 -0.18
C MET A 193 -6.63 19.45 0.94
N ALA A 194 -7.04 18.19 0.80
CA ALA A 194 -7.68 17.40 1.86
C ALA A 194 -6.76 17.08 3.04
N ALA A 195 -5.45 17.36 2.93
CA ALA A 195 -4.46 17.14 3.99
C ALA A 195 -4.31 18.32 4.97
N ARG A 196 -5.02 19.43 4.75
CA ARG A 196 -4.94 20.66 5.55
C ARG A 196 -5.90 20.65 6.74
#